data_AF-A0A0R3MLC0-F1
#
_entry.id   AF-A0A0R3MLC0-F1
#
_cell.length_a   1.000
_cell.length_b   1.000
_cell.length_c   1.000
_cell.angle_alpha   90.00
_cell.angle_beta   90.00
_cell.angle_gamma   90.00
#
_symmetry.space_group_name_H-M   'P 1'
#
loop_
_entity.id
_entity.type
_entity.pdbx_description
1 polymer ?
#
loop_
_entity_poly.entity_id
_entity_poly.type
_entity_poly.pdbx_seq_one_letter_code
_entity_poly.pdbx_strand_id
1 'polypeptide(L)'
;MATWDDWSEAGANILAPELLAKVQYILEREPIILEHRLYAGSSAPLRLVFDEYDDFLRHLKSRARPGDHILIWGYSSLCRNDNIAIDAKYPDDAGRTPRGGSY
;
A
#
# COMPACT_ATOMS: atom_id res chain seq x y z
N MET A 1 -19.02 27.01 7.04
CA MET A 1 -18.12 26.37 8.01
C MET A 1 -18.56 24.93 8.13
N ALA A 2 -17.85 24.00 7.49
CA ALA A 2 -18.29 22.62 7.41
C ALA A 2 -18.16 21.95 8.79
N THR A 3 -19.22 21.24 9.16
CA THR A 3 -19.51 20.58 10.42
C THR A 3 -18.56 19.42 10.69
N TRP A 4 -17.80 19.58 11.78
CA TRP A 4 -17.17 18.59 12.67
C TRP A 4 -16.95 17.17 12.14
N ASP A 5 -15.68 16.87 11.86
CA ASP A 5 -15.14 15.52 11.98
C ASP A 5 -15.53 14.93 13.35
N ASP A 6 -16.21 13.77 13.36
CA ASP A 6 -16.61 13.04 14.58
C ASP A 6 -15.40 12.31 15.18
N TRP A 7 -14.44 13.09 15.67
CA TRP A 7 -13.24 12.57 16.31
C TRP A 7 -13.62 11.75 17.54
N SER A 8 -13.25 10.47 17.55
CA SER A 8 -13.53 9.56 18.65
C SER A 8 -12.27 8.80 19.07
N GLU A 9 -12.20 8.43 20.34
CA GLU A 9 -11.15 7.53 20.86
C GLU A 9 -11.38 6.06 20.46
N ALA A 10 -12.58 5.73 19.99
CA ALA A 10 -12.99 4.39 19.57
C ALA A 10 -12.75 4.11 18.07
N GLY A 11 -12.30 5.11 17.31
CA GLY A 11 -12.00 4.96 15.88
C GLY A 11 -10.83 4.02 15.60
N ALA A 12 -10.80 3.43 14.41
CA ALA A 12 -9.69 2.58 13.99
C ALA A 12 -8.40 3.41 13.86
N ASN A 13 -7.40 3.10 14.68
CA ASN A 13 -6.12 3.81 14.73
C ASN A 13 -4.99 2.92 14.19
N ILE A 14 -4.41 3.27 13.05
CA ILE A 14 -3.30 2.49 12.46
C ILE A 14 -2.07 2.36 13.38
N LEU A 15 -1.90 3.27 14.34
CA LEU A 15 -0.82 3.21 15.33
C LEU A 15 -1.14 2.29 16.52
N ALA A 16 -2.34 1.70 16.58
CA ALA A 16 -2.68 0.73 17.61
C ALA A 16 -1.77 -0.50 17.50
N PRO A 17 -1.19 -1.00 18.62
CA PRO A 17 -0.20 -2.08 18.59
C PRO A 17 -0.65 -3.34 17.84
N GLU A 18 -1.92 -3.71 17.95
CA GLU A 18 -2.51 -4.87 17.30
C GLU A 18 -2.57 -4.74 15.77
N LEU A 19 -2.80 -3.53 15.25
CA LEU A 19 -2.81 -3.28 13.81
C LEU A 19 -1.38 -3.22 13.26
N LEU A 20 -0.45 -2.59 13.99
CA LEU A 20 0.97 -2.60 13.63
C LEU A 20 1.55 -4.02 13.63
N ALA A 21 1.23 -4.84 14.64
CA ALA A 21 1.63 -6.24 14.70
C ALA A 21 1.06 -7.04 13.53
N LYS A 22 -0.18 -6.77 13.12
CA LYS A 22 -0.78 -7.41 11.94
C LYS A 22 -0.06 -7.03 10.64
N VAL A 23 0.33 -5.76 10.49
CA VAL A 23 1.12 -5.33 9.32
C VAL A 23 2.48 -6.03 9.29
N GLN A 24 3.18 -6.07 10.43
CA GLN A 24 4.46 -6.77 10.54
C GLN A 24 4.32 -8.26 10.20
N TYR A 25 3.29 -8.92 10.70
CA TYR A 25 3.00 -10.33 10.40
C TYR A 25 2.79 -10.60 8.91
N ILE A 26 2.12 -9.69 8.18
CA ILE A 26 1.94 -9.84 6.73
C ILE A 26 3.29 -9.66 6.02
N LEU A 27 4.05 -8.63 6.39
CA LEU A 27 5.36 -8.32 5.81
C LEU A 27 6.41 -9.43 5.99
N GLU A 28 6.32 -10.22 7.05
CA GLU A 28 7.14 -11.44 7.22
C GLU A 28 6.89 -12.51 6.14
N ARG A 29 5.80 -12.40 5.37
CA ARG A 29 5.34 -13.42 4.42
C ARG A 29 5.28 -12.89 2.99
N GLU A 30 4.87 -11.64 2.83
CA GLU A 30 4.67 -11.01 1.53
C GLU A 30 4.74 -9.48 1.62
N PRO A 31 5.03 -8.79 0.50
CA PRO A 31 4.91 -7.35 0.46
C PRO A 31 3.47 -6.90 0.72
N ILE A 32 3.31 -5.67 1.20
CA ILE A 32 1.99 -5.04 1.33
C ILE A 32 1.81 -3.94 0.30
N ILE A 33 0.58 -3.76 -0.16
CA ILE A 33 0.13 -2.60 -0.93
C ILE A 33 -0.61 -1.67 0.03
N LEU A 34 -0.23 -0.40 0.03
CA LEU A 34 -0.84 0.65 0.83
C LEU A 34 -1.51 1.68 -0.08
N GLU A 35 -2.77 2.00 0.19
CA GLU A 35 -3.45 3.19 -0.31
C GLU A 35 -3.60 4.19 0.84
N HIS A 36 -2.97 5.36 0.69
CA HIS A 36 -3.01 6.46 1.64
C HIS A 36 -3.88 7.58 1.08
N ARG A 37 -5.07 7.73 1.64
CA ARG A 37 -6.03 8.78 1.28
C ARG A 37 -5.82 9.97 2.20
N LEU A 38 -5.35 11.06 1.60
CA LEU A 38 -5.05 12.30 2.31
C LEU A 38 -6.36 13.02 2.65
N TYR A 39 -6.63 13.20 3.93
CA TYR A 39 -7.88 13.76 4.44
C TYR A 39 -8.05 15.23 4.03
N ALA A 40 -6.96 15.98 4.09
CA ALA A 40 -6.93 17.39 3.75
C ALA A 40 -6.17 17.64 2.43
N GLY A 41 -6.72 18.52 1.59
CA GLY A 41 -5.98 19.08 0.44
C GLY A 41 -6.36 18.56 -0.94
N SER A 42 -7.55 17.96 -1.12
CA SER A 42 -8.10 17.56 -2.43
C SER A 42 -7.10 16.80 -3.31
N SER A 43 -6.25 15.98 -2.71
CA SER A 43 -5.20 15.25 -3.41
C SER A 43 -5.64 13.82 -3.71
N ALA A 44 -5.20 13.29 -4.84
CA ALA A 44 -5.43 11.88 -5.19
C ALA A 44 -4.73 10.97 -4.15
N PRO A 45 -5.29 9.78 -3.87
CA PRO A 45 -4.65 8.81 -2.98
C PRO A 45 -3.25 8.41 -3.46
N LEU A 46 -2.32 8.27 -2.52
CA LEU A 46 -1.00 7.72 -2.78
C LEU A 46 -1.08 6.20 -2.72
N ARG A 47 -0.45 5.50 -3.68
CA ARG A 47 -0.37 4.04 -3.71
C ARG A 47 1.09 3.63 -3.68
N LEU A 48 1.44 2.81 -2.70
CA LEU A 48 2.81 2.40 -2.40
C LEU A 48 2.84 0.89 -2.16
N VAL A 49 3.99 0.28 -2.43
CA VAL A 49 4.28 -1.11 -2.04
C VAL A 49 5.43 -1.07 -1.06
N PHE A 50 5.32 -1.85 0.02
CA PHE A 50 6.38 -1.99 1.01
C PHE A 50 6.75 -3.46 1.16
N ASP A 51 8.05 -3.73 1.14
CA ASP A 51 8.64 -5.03 1.44
C ASP A 51 9.17 -5.10 2.87
N GLU A 52 9.47 -3.94 3.48
CA GLU A 52 10.11 -3.84 4.80
C GLU A 52 9.27 -3.03 5.78
N TYR A 53 9.17 -3.52 7.03
CA TYR A 53 8.35 -2.90 8.07
C TYR A 53 8.86 -1.51 8.48
N ASP A 54 10.18 -1.32 8.54
CA ASP A 54 10.78 -0.03 8.90
C ASP A 54 10.49 1.06 7.88
N ASP A 55 10.40 0.71 6.59
CA ASP A 55 10.07 1.65 5.53
C ASP A 55 8.60 2.08 5.60
N PHE A 56 7.70 1.14 5.91
CA PHE A 56 6.30 1.43 6.21
C PHE A 56 6.17 2.39 7.40
N LEU A 57 6.86 2.12 8.52
CA LEU A 57 6.87 3.01 9.68
C LEU A 57 7.45 4.39 9.36
N ARG A 58 8.50 4.45 8.53
CA ARG A 58 9.09 5.72 8.10
C ARG A 58 8.10 6.53 7.27
N HIS A 59 7.31 5.89 6.41
CA HIS A 59 6.24 6.56 5.66
C HIS A 59 5.17 7.13 6.59
N LEU A 60 4.66 6.34 7.54
CA LEU A 60 3.66 6.83 8.50
C LEU A 60 4.17 8.07 9.26
N LYS A 61 5.40 8.01 9.80
CA LYS A 61 5.99 9.12 10.57
C LYS A 61 6.23 10.38 9.76
N SER A 62 6.59 10.25 8.49
CA SER A 62 6.99 11.39 7.65
C SER A 62 5.85 12.00 6.84
N ARG A 63 4.80 11.22 6.52
CA ARG A 63 3.75 11.63 5.59
C ARG A 63 2.35 11.66 6.19
N ALA A 64 2.00 10.76 7.11
CA ALA A 64 0.64 10.67 7.63
C ALA A 64 0.28 11.88 8.50
N ARG A 65 -0.94 12.36 8.35
CA ARG A 65 -1.55 13.45 9.10
C ARG A 65 -2.81 12.96 9.81
N PRO A 66 -3.22 13.62 10.92
CA PRO A 66 -4.49 13.31 11.56
C PRO A 66 -5.65 13.34 10.56
N GLY A 67 -6.48 12.29 10.58
CA GLY A 67 -7.62 12.12 9.68
C GLY A 67 -7.32 11.35 8.40
N ASP A 68 -6.05 11.19 8.01
CA ASP A 68 -5.69 10.40 6.82
C ASP A 68 -6.15 8.96 6.97
N HIS A 69 -6.66 8.39 5.86
CA HIS A 69 -7.16 7.02 5.84
C HIS A 69 -6.16 6.09 5.14
N ILE A 70 -5.74 5.06 5.88
CA ILE A 70 -4.76 4.06 5.44
C ILE A 70 -5.48 2.74 5.18
N LEU A 71 -5.37 2.25 3.94
CA LEU A 71 -5.86 0.92 3.55
C LEU A 71 -4.67 0.05 3.14
N ILE A 72 -4.65 -1.20 3.60
CA ILE A 72 -3.54 -2.13 3.39
C ILE A 72 -4.08 -3.46 2.88
N TRP A 73 -3.44 -3.99 1.84
CA TRP A 73 -3.67 -5.33 1.29
C TRP A 73 -2.36 -6.10 1.23
N GLY A 74 -2.40 -7.43 1.42
CA GLY A 74 -1.26 -8.29 1.08
C GLY A 74 -1.09 -8.36 -0.44
N TYR A 75 0.14 -8.31 -0.95
CA TYR A 75 0.41 -8.26 -2.38
C TYR A 75 -0.23 -9.43 -3.13
N SER A 76 -0.09 -10.67 -2.63
CA SER A 76 -0.61 -11.88 -3.29
C SER A 76 -2.13 -11.94 -3.27
N SER A 77 -2.79 -11.17 -2.40
CA SER A 77 -4.25 -11.06 -2.39
C SER A 77 -4.80 -10.30 -3.59
N LEU A 78 -4.03 -9.39 -4.19
CA LEU A 78 -4.45 -8.55 -5.32
C LEU A 78 -3.70 -8.87 -6.62
N CYS A 79 -2.38 -9.02 -6.54
CA CYS A 79 -1.49 -9.22 -7.68
C CYS A 79 -1.40 -10.69 -8.07
N ARG A 80 -2.52 -11.21 -8.57
CA ARG A 80 -2.66 -12.59 -9.04
C ARG A 80 -2.74 -12.63 -10.57
N ASN A 81 -2.41 -13.78 -11.15
CA ASN A 81 -2.42 -13.95 -12.61
C ASN A 81 -3.79 -13.68 -13.25
N ASP A 82 -4.88 -14.00 -12.58
CA ASP A 82 -6.25 -13.71 -13.02
C ASP A 82 -6.60 -12.21 -13.03
N ASN A 83 -5.79 -11.39 -12.34
CA ASN A 83 -5.96 -9.94 -12.24
C ASN A 83 -4.95 -9.15 -13.10
N ILE A 84 -4.10 -9.80 -13.89
CA ILE A 84 -3.13 -9.11 -14.74
C ILE A 84 -3.87 -8.37 -15.87
N ALA A 85 -3.73 -7.05 -15.91
CA ALA A 85 -4.29 -6.23 -16.99
C ALA A 85 -3.47 -6.31 -18.28
N ILE A 86 -2.14 -6.41 -18.15
CA ILE A 86 -1.19 -6.47 -19.27
C ILE A 86 -0.05 -7.41 -18.87
N ASP A 87 0.18 -8.46 -19.67
CA ASP A 87 1.33 -9.36 -19.57
C ASP A 87 2.24 -9.14 -20.78
N ALA A 88 3.40 -8.52 -20.57
CA ALA A 88 4.34 -8.18 -21.63
C ALA A 88 5.78 -8.19 -21.11
N LYS A 89 6.73 -8.41 -22.02
CA LYS A 89 8.17 -8.38 -21.73
C LYS A 89 8.81 -7.18 -22.41
N TYR A 90 9.78 -6.57 -21.73
CA TYR A 90 10.54 -5.47 -22.32
C TYR A 90 11.48 -6.00 -23.41
N PRO A 91 11.52 -5.37 -24.60
CA PRO A 91 12.34 -5.85 -25.71
C PRO A 91 13.84 -5.55 -25.51
N ASP A 92 14.69 -6.30 -26.20
CA ASP A 92 16.10 -5.92 -26.41
C ASP A 92 16.24 -4.75 -27.41
N ASP A 93 17.48 -4.30 -27.66
CA ASP A 93 17.78 -3.21 -28.61
C ASP A 93 17.31 -3.50 -30.05
N ALA A 94 17.04 -4.76 -30.38
CA ALA A 94 16.52 -5.19 -31.68
C ALA A 94 14.98 -5.41 -31.68
N GLY A 95 14.29 -5.06 -30.60
CA GLY A 95 12.83 -5.20 -30.50
C GLY A 95 12.34 -6.60 -30.14
N ARG A 96 13.23 -7.54 -29.79
CA ARG A 96 12.87 -8.95 -29.54
C ARG A 96 12.60 -9.18 -28.06
N THR A 97 11.66 -10.07 -27.76
CA THR A 97 11.34 -10.50 -26.39
C THR A 97 11.59 -12.01 -26.23
N PRO A 98 12.00 -12.49 -25.04
CA PRO A 98 12.20 -13.91 -24.81
C PRO A 98 10.86 -14.66 -24.77
N ARG A 99 10.81 -15.87 -25.36
CA ARG A 99 9.59 -16.70 -25.39
C ARG A 99 9.31 -17.40 -24.05
N GLY A 100 10.34 -17.81 -23.32
CA GLY A 100 10.21 -18.49 -22.02
C GLY A 100 10.00 -17.54 -20.84
N GLY A 101 9.46 -18.05 -19.73
CA GLY A 101 9.40 -17.32 -18.46
C GLY A 101 10.81 -17.12 -17.87
N SER A 102 10.94 -16.14 -16.98
CA SER A 102 12.15 -15.97 -16.16
C SER A 102 12.26 -17.02 -15.04
N TYR A 103 11.24 -17.87 -14.88
CA TYR A 103 11.11 -18.94 -13.89
C TYR A 103 10.23 -20.06 -14.48
#